data_AF-A0A176FRX8-F1
#
_entry.id   AF-A0A176FRX8-F1
#
_cell.length_a   1.000
_cell.length_b   1.000
_cell.length_c   1.000
_cell.angle_alpha   90.00
_cell.angle_beta   90.00
_cell.angle_gamma   90.00
#
_symmetry.space_group_name_H-M   'P 1'
#
loop_
_entity.id
_entity.type
_entity.pdbx_description
1 polymer ?
#
loop_
_entity_poly.entity_id
_entity_poly.type
_entity_poly.pdbx_seq_one_letter_code
_entity_poly.pdbx_strand_id
1 'polypeptide(L)'
;MAKTTTTRTSKTRKKAPEKSSTERIFGPKVYSHGYTGVPNILLRAQSRLGITPTQLTIIVQLLGYYYDPLRPPFPTKRDLAKRIGITEQTIRINIKALEEAGLVTREQWKTSAGDYGPNRYHLTGLINKLKKLEPDFEEERKEREEARALTETPRARASARARKAKGDGGTK
;
A
#
# COMPACT_ATOMS: atom_id res chain seq x y z
N MET A 1 37.44 53.67 6.37
CA MET A 1 36.90 52.64 7.28
C MET A 1 35.45 52.35 6.90
N ALA A 2 35.00 51.12 7.10
CA ALA A 2 34.07 50.35 6.26
C ALA A 2 32.63 50.88 6.10
N LYS A 3 32.08 50.73 4.88
CA LYS A 3 30.64 50.84 4.59
C LYS A 3 29.97 49.51 4.93
N THR A 4 29.08 49.51 5.91
CA THR A 4 28.30 48.33 6.31
C THR A 4 27.17 48.11 5.32
N THR A 5 27.34 47.12 4.43
CA THR A 5 26.27 46.64 3.55
C THR A 5 25.34 45.75 4.36
N THR A 6 24.18 46.29 4.75
CA THR A 6 23.09 45.50 5.34
C THR A 6 22.43 44.65 4.25
N THR A 7 22.85 43.39 4.15
CA THR A 7 22.24 42.38 3.28
C THR A 7 20.81 42.09 3.75
N ARG A 8 19.82 42.58 3.00
CA ARG A 8 18.39 42.34 3.23
C ARG A 8 18.04 40.93 2.75
N THR A 9 18.04 39.94 3.65
CA THR A 9 17.63 38.56 3.34
C THR A 9 16.14 38.53 2.95
N SER A 10 15.88 38.37 1.65
CA SER A 10 14.53 38.18 1.11
C SER A 10 13.99 36.79 1.50
N LYS A 11 13.10 36.75 2.48
CA LYS A 11 12.37 35.55 2.90
C LYS A 11 11.40 35.15 1.78
N THR A 12 11.75 34.11 1.01
CA THR A 12 10.86 33.52 -0.01
C THR A 12 9.60 32.97 0.66
N ARG A 13 8.42 33.53 0.33
CA ARG A 13 7.12 32.99 0.73
C ARG A 13 6.93 31.61 0.08
N LYS A 14 6.89 30.54 0.88
CA LYS A 14 6.50 29.20 0.41
C LYS A 14 5.07 29.28 -0.16
N LYS A 15 4.89 28.89 -1.43
CA LYS A 15 3.55 28.67 -2.02
C LYS A 15 2.78 27.67 -1.16
N ALA A 16 1.49 27.93 -0.93
CA ALA A 16 0.63 26.98 -0.24
C ALA A 16 0.67 25.63 -0.98
N PRO A 17 0.71 24.49 -0.26
CA PRO A 17 0.76 23.18 -0.91
C PRO A 17 -0.47 23.01 -1.79
N GLU A 18 -0.24 22.57 -3.03
CA GLU A 18 -1.32 22.25 -3.96
C GLU A 18 -2.13 21.06 -3.42
N LYS A 19 -3.46 21.13 -3.55
CA LYS A 19 -4.35 20.08 -3.03
C LYS A 19 -4.02 18.73 -3.64
N SER A 20 -3.91 17.70 -2.80
CA SER A 20 -3.61 16.34 -3.27
C SER A 20 -4.72 15.82 -4.20
N SER A 21 -4.39 14.86 -5.08
CA SER A 21 -5.39 14.26 -5.97
C SER A 21 -6.57 13.66 -5.20
N THR A 22 -6.29 12.98 -4.09
CA THR A 22 -7.30 12.37 -3.21
C THR A 22 -8.21 13.42 -2.57
N GLU A 23 -7.66 14.56 -2.13
CA GLU A 23 -8.47 15.67 -1.61
C GLU A 23 -9.36 16.29 -2.69
N ARG A 24 -8.90 16.37 -3.95
CA ARG A 24 -9.71 16.86 -5.07
C ARG A 24 -10.87 15.91 -5.40
N ILE A 25 -10.66 14.60 -5.28
CA ILE A 25 -11.68 13.57 -5.58
C ILE A 25 -12.77 13.55 -4.50
N PHE A 26 -12.40 13.50 -3.22
CA PHE A 26 -13.35 13.30 -2.12
C PHE A 26 -13.77 14.59 -1.40
N GLY A 27 -13.10 15.71 -1.69
CA GLY A 27 -13.29 16.98 -1.03
C GLY A 27 -12.60 17.06 0.34
N PRO A 28 -12.40 18.28 0.86
CA PRO A 28 -11.59 18.52 2.05
C PRO A 28 -12.21 17.94 3.33
N LYS A 29 -13.55 17.95 3.46
CA LYS A 29 -14.26 17.44 4.65
C LYS A 29 -14.13 15.92 4.81
N VAL A 30 -14.17 15.17 3.70
CA VAL A 30 -13.98 13.72 3.76
C VAL A 30 -12.51 13.41 3.99
N TYR A 31 -11.62 14.08 3.27
CA TYR A 31 -10.18 13.90 3.40
C TYR A 31 -9.66 14.20 4.81
N SER A 32 -10.26 15.16 5.54
CA SER A 32 -9.85 15.48 6.91
C SER A 32 -10.06 14.34 7.92
N HIS A 33 -10.87 13.33 7.60
CA HIS A 33 -11.00 12.11 8.42
C HIS A 33 -9.87 11.09 8.20
N GLY A 34 -8.95 11.38 7.28
CA GLY A 34 -7.81 10.53 6.96
C GLY A 34 -8.09 9.58 5.78
N TYR A 35 -7.04 8.87 5.39
CA TYR A 35 -7.08 7.89 4.30
C TYR A 35 -6.23 6.67 4.68
N THR A 36 -6.67 5.49 4.27
CA THR A 36 -5.93 4.25 4.48
C THR A 36 -5.08 3.93 3.27
N GLY A 37 -3.76 3.90 3.47
CA GLY A 37 -2.83 3.45 2.43
C GLY A 37 -2.94 1.93 2.23
N VAL A 38 -3.52 1.52 1.09
CA VAL A 38 -3.55 0.11 0.68
C VAL A 38 -2.62 -0.08 -0.52
N PRO A 39 -1.56 -0.89 -0.42
CA PRO A 39 -0.68 -1.15 -1.55
C PRO A 39 -1.45 -1.79 -2.72
N ASN A 40 -1.31 -1.25 -3.94
CA ASN A 40 -1.96 -1.83 -5.11
C ASN A 40 -1.53 -3.27 -5.39
N ILE A 41 -0.30 -3.64 -5.02
CA ILE A 41 0.18 -5.02 -5.10
C ILE A 41 -0.71 -5.95 -4.28
N LEU A 42 -1.15 -5.55 -3.07
CA LEU A 42 -2.07 -6.35 -2.25
C LEU A 42 -3.41 -6.56 -2.95
N LEU A 43 -4.00 -5.50 -3.51
CA LEU A 43 -5.29 -5.59 -4.20
C LEU A 43 -5.23 -6.47 -5.45
N ARG A 44 -4.14 -6.37 -6.21
CA ARG A 44 -3.91 -7.16 -7.43
C ARG A 44 -3.53 -8.61 -7.14
N ALA A 45 -2.79 -8.86 -6.06
CA ALA A 45 -2.27 -10.19 -5.72
C ALA A 45 -3.11 -10.95 -4.69
N GLN A 46 -4.32 -10.48 -4.33
CA GLN A 46 -5.15 -11.10 -3.28
C GLN A 46 -5.36 -12.60 -3.48
N SER A 47 -5.65 -13.03 -4.72
CA SER A 47 -5.84 -14.45 -5.06
C SER A 47 -4.55 -15.24 -4.96
N ARG A 48 -3.41 -14.66 -5.36
CA ARG A 48 -2.09 -15.29 -5.28
C ARG A 48 -1.62 -15.45 -3.83
N LEU A 49 -2.05 -14.55 -2.95
CA LEU A 49 -1.82 -14.61 -1.51
C LEU A 49 -2.78 -15.58 -0.79
N GLY A 50 -3.78 -16.15 -1.48
CA GLY A 50 -4.78 -17.03 -0.90
C GLY A 50 -5.75 -16.32 0.05
N ILE A 51 -5.94 -15.01 -0.11
CA ILE A 51 -6.72 -14.17 0.81
C ILE A 51 -8.17 -14.11 0.35
N THR A 52 -9.12 -14.38 1.25
CA THR A 52 -10.56 -14.23 0.97
C THR A 52 -11.00 -12.76 1.03
N PRO A 53 -12.15 -12.37 0.44
CA PRO A 53 -12.64 -10.98 0.51
C PRO A 53 -12.82 -10.47 1.96
N THR A 54 -13.29 -11.34 2.86
CA THR A 54 -13.43 -11.03 4.28
C THR A 54 -12.07 -10.78 4.94
N GLN A 55 -11.08 -11.63 4.64
CA GLN A 55 -9.72 -11.47 5.15
C GLN A 55 -9.06 -10.20 4.61
N LEU A 56 -9.26 -9.88 3.33
CA LEU A 56 -8.78 -8.63 2.74
C LEU A 56 -9.37 -7.42 3.48
N THR A 57 -10.67 -7.46 3.76
CA THR A 57 -11.36 -6.38 4.49
C THR A 57 -10.79 -6.21 5.91
N ILE A 58 -10.51 -7.32 6.61
CA ILE A 58 -9.85 -7.29 7.93
C ILE A 58 -8.45 -6.66 7.81
N ILE A 59 -7.64 -7.08 6.82
CA ILE A 59 -6.30 -6.51 6.59
C ILE A 59 -6.38 -5.01 6.32
N VAL A 60 -7.31 -4.55 5.48
CA VAL A 60 -7.48 -3.12 5.18
C VAL A 60 -7.88 -2.33 6.42
N GLN A 61 -8.78 -2.87 7.26
CA GLN A 61 -9.11 -2.24 8.54
C GLN A 61 -7.88 -2.14 9.45
N LEU A 62 -7.05 -3.19 9.53
CA LEU A 62 -5.80 -3.18 10.31
C LEU A 62 -4.79 -2.16 9.76
N LEU A 63 -4.62 -2.08 8.44
CA LEU A 63 -3.79 -1.06 7.78
C LEU A 63 -4.27 0.36 8.10
N GLY A 64 -5.58 0.56 8.25
CA GLY A 64 -6.18 1.82 8.69
C GLY A 64 -5.81 2.24 10.12
N TYR A 65 -5.20 1.36 10.93
CA TYR A 65 -4.63 1.71 12.23
C TYR A 65 -3.10 1.77 12.21
N TYR A 66 -2.47 1.34 11.12
CA TYR A 66 -1.03 1.16 11.02
C TYR A 66 -0.35 2.37 10.39
N TYR A 67 -0.10 3.39 11.21
CA TYR A 67 0.57 4.62 10.78
C TYR A 67 2.01 4.75 11.27
N ASP A 68 2.38 3.96 12.28
CA ASP A 68 3.72 3.96 12.88
C ASP A 68 4.21 2.50 12.95
N PRO A 69 5.37 2.17 12.35
CA PRO A 69 5.94 0.84 12.42
C PRO A 69 6.14 0.31 13.84
N LEU A 70 6.35 1.19 14.82
CA LEU A 70 6.55 0.85 16.23
C LEU A 70 5.22 0.67 16.99
N ARG A 71 4.10 1.08 16.39
CA ARG A 71 2.77 1.01 17.01
C ARG A 71 1.88 0.05 16.21
N PRO A 72 1.88 -1.25 16.57
CA PRO A 72 1.02 -2.22 15.90
C PRO A 72 -0.47 -1.86 16.10
N PRO A 73 -1.34 -2.09 15.12
CA PRO A 73 -2.79 -1.99 15.26
C PRO A 73 -3.32 -2.77 16.46
N PHE A 74 -4.25 -2.18 17.19
CA PHE A 74 -4.88 -2.81 18.35
C PHE A 74 -6.42 -2.65 18.40
N PRO A 75 -7.16 -2.69 17.26
CA PRO A 75 -8.62 -2.65 17.32
C PRO A 75 -9.18 -3.88 18.03
N THR A 76 -10.29 -3.72 18.74
CA THR A 76 -10.96 -4.87 19.35
C THR A 76 -11.62 -5.73 18.25
N LYS A 77 -11.76 -7.04 18.52
CA LYS A 77 -12.48 -7.95 17.61
C LYS A 77 -13.93 -7.52 17.42
N ARG A 78 -14.54 -6.95 18.46
CA ARG A 78 -15.90 -6.39 18.44
C ARG A 78 -16.02 -5.19 17.51
N ASP A 79 -15.06 -4.27 17.54
CA ASP A 79 -15.07 -3.09 16.65
C ASP A 79 -14.90 -3.49 15.19
N LEU A 80 -13.99 -4.43 14.91
CA LEU A 80 -13.81 -4.98 13.56
C LEU A 80 -15.10 -5.66 13.08
N ALA A 81 -15.69 -6.53 13.92
CA ALA A 81 -16.93 -7.23 13.62
C ALA A 81 -18.07 -6.25 13.29
N LYS A 82 -18.27 -5.23 14.13
CA LYS A 82 -19.31 -4.21 13.95
C LYS A 82 -19.12 -3.41 12.66
N ARG A 83 -17.90 -3.00 12.32
CA ARG A 83 -17.62 -2.22 11.11
C ARG A 83 -17.76 -3.02 9.83
N ILE A 84 -17.36 -4.29 9.86
CA ILE A 84 -17.41 -5.19 8.70
C ILE A 84 -18.83 -5.74 8.52
N GLY A 85 -19.63 -5.83 9.59
CA GLY A 85 -20.96 -6.40 9.55
C GLY A 85 -20.97 -7.93 9.65
N ILE A 86 -20.04 -8.51 10.41
CA ILE A 86 -19.92 -9.96 10.64
C ILE A 86 -19.84 -10.27 12.13
N THR A 87 -19.95 -11.55 12.49
CA THR A 87 -19.85 -11.96 13.89
C THR A 87 -18.40 -11.89 14.40
N GLU A 88 -18.22 -11.71 15.71
CA GLU A 88 -16.90 -11.81 16.33
C GLU A 88 -16.25 -13.19 16.12
N GLN A 89 -17.05 -14.24 16.03
CA GLN A 89 -16.54 -15.59 15.76
C GLN A 89 -15.94 -15.67 14.35
N THR A 90 -16.61 -15.08 13.35
CA THR A 90 -16.08 -14.97 11.99
C THR A 90 -14.76 -14.19 11.98
N ILE A 91 -14.64 -13.11 12.74
CA ILE A 91 -13.37 -12.37 12.90
C ILE A 91 -12.28 -13.28 13.48
N ARG A 92 -12.57 -14.04 14.55
CA ARG A 92 -11.58 -14.95 15.17
C ARG A 92 -11.09 -16.02 14.20
N ILE A 93 -11.99 -16.64 13.46
CA ILE A 93 -11.66 -17.66 12.46
C ILE A 93 -10.76 -17.07 11.37
N ASN A 94 -11.13 -15.90 10.82
CA ASN A 94 -10.36 -15.28 9.75
C ASN A 94 -9.00 -14.75 10.22
N ILE A 95 -8.92 -14.19 11.43
CA ILE A 95 -7.63 -13.81 12.02
C ILE A 95 -6.75 -15.04 12.19
N LYS A 96 -7.28 -16.15 12.71
CA LYS A 96 -6.51 -17.41 12.85
C LYS A 96 -5.99 -17.89 11.49
N ALA A 97 -6.83 -17.88 10.46
CA ALA A 97 -6.41 -18.27 9.12
C ALA A 97 -5.32 -17.33 8.54
N LEU A 98 -5.39 -16.03 8.84
CA LEU A 98 -4.35 -15.05 8.47
C LEU A 98 -3.03 -15.30 9.22
N GLU A 99 -3.10 -15.80 10.45
CA GLU A 99 -1.93 -16.23 11.24
C GLU A 99 -1.31 -17.50 10.68
N GLU A 100 -2.12 -18.51 10.37
CA GLU A 100 -1.69 -19.75 9.72
C GLU A 100 -1.07 -19.48 8.35
N ALA A 101 -1.60 -18.51 7.61
CA ALA A 101 -1.01 -18.03 6.37
C ALA A 101 0.28 -17.22 6.57
N GLY A 102 0.67 -16.88 7.79
CA GLY A 102 1.85 -16.05 8.08
C GLY A 102 1.74 -14.61 7.56
N LEU A 103 0.52 -14.09 7.41
CA LEU A 103 0.25 -12.72 6.97
C LEU A 103 0.14 -11.74 8.14
N VAL A 104 -0.48 -12.18 9.23
CA VAL A 104 -0.69 -11.41 10.45
C VAL A 104 -0.20 -12.23 11.63
N THR A 105 0.31 -11.60 12.68
CA THR A 105 0.52 -12.29 13.97
C THR A 105 -0.15 -11.50 15.09
N ARG A 106 -0.80 -12.18 16.04
CA ARG A 106 -1.36 -11.55 17.22
C ARG A 106 -0.40 -11.62 18.40
N GLU A 107 -0.28 -10.52 19.11
CA GLU A 107 0.34 -10.44 20.42
C GLU A 107 -0.76 -10.16 21.44
N GLN A 108 -0.91 -11.05 22.42
CA GLN A 108 -1.80 -10.83 23.55
C GLN A 108 -1.13 -9.85 24.50
N TRP A 109 -1.76 -8.70 24.70
CA TRP A 109 -1.24 -7.71 25.63
C TRP A 109 -1.93 -7.87 26.99
N LYS A 110 -1.14 -7.89 28.06
CA LYS A 110 -1.62 -7.80 29.44
C LYS A 110 -1.38 -6.39 29.97
N THR A 111 -2.37 -5.85 30.63
CA THR A 111 -2.27 -4.58 31.35
C THR A 111 -1.37 -4.74 32.57
N SER A 112 -0.89 -3.63 33.13
CA SER A 112 -0.13 -3.62 34.39
C SER A 112 -0.90 -4.20 35.58
N ALA A 113 -2.24 -4.18 35.52
CA ALA A 113 -3.13 -4.77 36.51
C ALA A 113 -3.32 -6.30 36.35
N GLY A 114 -2.78 -6.90 35.28
CA GLY A 114 -2.90 -8.33 34.99
C GLY A 114 -4.07 -8.70 34.07
N ASP A 115 -4.98 -7.76 33.77
CA ASP A 115 -6.09 -7.97 32.84
C ASP A 115 -5.63 -8.07 31.39
N TYR A 116 -6.40 -8.79 30.57
CA TYR A 116 -6.16 -8.86 29.13
C TYR A 116 -6.60 -7.56 28.43
N GLY A 117 -5.62 -6.85 27.88
CA GLY A 117 -5.85 -5.72 27.00
C GLY A 117 -6.25 -6.16 25.58
N PRO A 118 -6.55 -5.20 24.69
CA PRO A 118 -6.79 -5.50 23.28
C PRO A 118 -5.55 -6.15 22.65
N ASN A 119 -5.77 -7.14 21.79
CA ASN A 119 -4.70 -7.77 21.03
C ASN A 119 -4.01 -6.74 20.13
N ARG A 120 -2.69 -6.86 20.00
CA ARG A 120 -1.90 -6.16 19.00
C ARG A 120 -1.72 -7.06 17.79
N TYR A 121 -1.78 -6.48 16.59
CA TYR A 121 -1.67 -7.21 15.34
C TYR A 121 -0.45 -6.73 14.57
N HIS A 122 0.50 -7.62 14.30
CA HIS A 122 1.70 -7.30 13.52
C HIS A 122 1.50 -7.72 12.06
N LEU A 123 1.81 -6.81 11.15
CA LEU A 123 1.64 -6.99 9.70
C LEU A 123 2.95 -7.27 8.97
N THR A 124 4.02 -7.59 9.71
CA THR A 124 5.37 -7.84 9.16
C THR A 124 5.36 -8.99 8.15
N GLY A 125 4.62 -10.06 8.42
CA GLY A 125 4.43 -11.20 7.52
C GLY A 125 3.84 -10.78 6.17
N LEU A 126 2.74 -10.03 6.19
CA LEU A 126 2.11 -9.45 5.01
C LEU A 126 3.10 -8.58 4.22
N ILE A 127 3.77 -7.64 4.88
CA ILE A 127 4.73 -6.73 4.24
C ILE A 127 5.84 -7.51 3.54
N ASN A 128 6.39 -8.53 4.21
CA ASN A 128 7.44 -9.37 3.63
C ASN A 128 6.94 -10.15 2.41
N LYS A 129 5.71 -10.68 2.42
CA LYS A 129 5.14 -11.34 1.24
C LYS A 129 4.91 -10.35 0.09
N LEU A 130 4.45 -9.13 0.37
CA LEU A 130 4.29 -8.10 -0.66
C LEU A 130 5.62 -7.72 -1.30
N LYS A 131 6.69 -7.57 -0.49
CA LYS A 131 8.05 -7.31 -1.01
C LYS A 131 8.58 -8.45 -1.88
N LYS A 132 8.25 -9.70 -1.56
CA LYS A 132 8.61 -10.85 -2.40
C LYS A 132 7.88 -10.88 -3.74
N LEU A 133 6.69 -10.28 -3.81
CA LEU A 133 5.92 -10.18 -5.04
C LEU A 133 6.33 -8.98 -5.90
N GLU A 134 6.92 -7.96 -5.31
CA GLU A 134 7.22 -6.68 -5.96
C GLU A 134 8.02 -6.81 -7.28
N PRO A 135 9.03 -7.69 -7.41
CA PRO A 135 9.77 -7.84 -8.67
C PRO A 135 8.89 -8.18 -9.87
N ASP A 136 7.94 -9.12 -9.71
CA ASP A 136 7.02 -9.52 -10.78
C ASP A 136 6.14 -8.34 -11.25
N PHE A 137 5.77 -7.43 -10.33
CA PHE A 137 5.00 -6.24 -10.65
C PHE A 137 5.85 -5.13 -11.27
N GLU A 138 7.13 -5.07 -10.92
CA GLU A 138 8.10 -4.15 -11.51
C GLU A 138 8.40 -4.53 -12.97
N GLU A 139 8.61 -5.82 -13.24
CA GLU A 139 8.77 -6.35 -14.61
C GLU A 139 7.54 -6.02 -15.47
N GLU A 140 6.34 -6.33 -14.97
CA GLU A 140 5.08 -5.99 -15.65
C GLU A 140 4.88 -4.47 -15.84
N ARG A 141 5.44 -3.63 -14.97
CA ARG A 141 5.41 -2.18 -15.17
C ARG A 141 6.34 -1.76 -16.31
N LYS A 142 7.56 -2.27 -16.34
CA LYS A 142 8.55 -1.98 -17.39
C LYS A 142 8.05 -2.41 -18.76
N GLU A 143 7.51 -3.62 -18.89
CA GLU A 143 6.92 -4.11 -20.14
C GLU A 143 5.81 -3.19 -20.66
N ARG A 144 4.95 -2.69 -19.76
CA ARG A 144 3.88 -1.75 -20.13
C ARG A 144 4.41 -0.39 -20.54
N GLU A 145 5.45 0.11 -19.88
CA GLU A 145 6.12 1.36 -20.25
C GLU A 145 6.79 1.25 -21.62
N GLU A 146 7.51 0.15 -21.89
CA GLU A 146 8.11 -0.13 -23.20
C GLU A 146 7.05 -0.25 -24.30
N ALA A 147 5.96 -0.96 -24.04
CA ALA A 147 4.84 -1.09 -24.97
C ALA A 147 4.19 0.27 -25.28
N ARG A 148 4.03 1.14 -24.27
CA ARG A 148 3.53 2.52 -24.46
C ARG A 148 4.51 3.35 -25.28
N ALA A 149 5.79 3.33 -24.95
CA ALA A 149 6.83 4.06 -25.67
C ALA A 149 6.86 3.68 -27.16
N LEU A 150 6.76 2.39 -27.49
CA LEU A 150 6.68 1.90 -28.86
C LEU A 150 5.44 2.43 -29.62
N THR A 151 4.36 2.76 -28.91
CA THR A 151 3.09 3.23 -29.47
C THR A 151 3.06 4.74 -29.66
N GLU A 152 3.55 5.48 -28.69
CA GLU A 152 3.51 6.95 -28.64
C GLU A 152 4.57 7.58 -29.53
N THR A 153 5.68 6.88 -29.79
CA THR A 153 6.74 7.39 -30.67
C THR A 153 6.50 6.99 -32.14
N PRO A 154 6.60 7.94 -33.09
CA PRO A 154 6.43 7.66 -34.51
C PRO A 154 7.38 6.55 -34.98
N ARG A 155 6.88 5.61 -35.77
CA ARG A 155 7.64 4.48 -36.37
C ARG A 155 8.28 3.50 -35.38
N ALA A 156 8.22 3.69 -34.07
CA ALA A 156 8.88 2.79 -33.12
C ALA A 156 8.26 1.38 -33.12
N ARG A 157 6.94 1.24 -33.05
CA ARG A 157 6.23 -0.03 -33.24
C ARG A 157 6.56 -0.72 -34.56
N ALA A 158 6.63 0.03 -35.66
CA ALA A 158 6.96 -0.52 -36.98
C ALA A 158 8.42 -1.02 -37.03
N SER A 159 9.35 -0.26 -36.45
CA SER A 159 10.77 -0.63 -36.36
C SER A 159 11.01 -1.84 -35.44
N ALA A 160 10.29 -1.96 -34.32
CA ALA A 160 10.35 -3.11 -33.43
C ALA A 160 9.85 -4.40 -34.11
N ARG A 161 8.74 -4.32 -34.86
CA ARG A 161 8.24 -5.45 -35.67
C ARG A 161 9.25 -5.88 -36.73
N ALA A 162 9.88 -4.94 -37.42
CA ALA A 162 10.88 -5.22 -38.44
C ALA A 162 12.16 -5.85 -37.85
N ARG A 163 12.59 -5.43 -36.66
CA ARG A 163 13.72 -6.05 -35.94
C ARG A 163 13.40 -7.49 -35.51
N LYS A 164 12.21 -7.74 -34.97
CA LYS A 164 11.77 -9.09 -34.56
C LYS A 164 11.72 -10.04 -35.76
N ALA A 165 11.16 -9.59 -36.89
CA ALA A 165 11.11 -10.37 -38.14
C ALA A 165 12.51 -10.70 -38.72
N LYS A 166 13.53 -9.88 -38.44
CA LYS A 166 14.93 -10.14 -38.85
C LYS A 166 15.66 -11.12 -37.93
N GLY A 167 15.29 -11.20 -36.64
CA GLY A 167 15.91 -12.09 -35.66
C GLY A 167 15.46 -13.56 -35.81
N ASP A 168 14.19 -13.79 -36.13
CA ASP A 168 13.64 -15.16 -36.32
C ASP A 168 14.04 -15.79 -37.68
N GLY A 169 14.67 -15.02 -38.58
CA GLY A 169 15.15 -15.49 -39.89
C GLY A 169 16.59 -16.02 -39.90
N GLY A 170 17.28 -16.03 -38.76
CA GLY A 170 18.72 -16.35 -38.65
C GLY A 170 19.06 -17.77 -38.18
N THR A 171 18.07 -18.62 -37.90
CA THR A 171 18.28 -20.01 -37.51
C THR A 171 17.88 -20.93 -38.67
N LYS A 172 18.79 -21.10 -39.61
CA LYS A 172 18.86 -22.25 -40.51
C LYS A 172 20.31 -22.69 -40.66
#